data_AF-A0A6M3X9C6-F1
#
_entry.id   AF-A0A6M3X9C6-F1
#
_cell.length_a   1.000
_cell.length_b   1.000
_cell.length_c   1.000
_cell.angle_alpha   90.00
_cell.angle_beta   90.00
_cell.angle_gamma   90.00
#
_symmetry.space_group_name_H-M   'P 1'
#
loop_
_entity.id
_entity.type
_entity.pdbx_description
1 polymer ?
#
loop_
_entity_poly.entity_id
_entity_poly.type
_entity_poly.pdbx_seq_one_letter_code
_entity_poly.pdbx_strand_id
1 'polypeptide(L)'
;MTLQEQRDWQAAMEDASAVMELVHEAVRQDDFDTAAIQAGLEQASRSFYNDELTLMAAAHGCDGRHGQLEDGGIQADIDAEAAADATSIVNTFNYDLAVAIAHIRQEHPRANRYHYARYLSAWNERRAAWKDGQIATMTEGKARNRAQADFLRRNDLRDGKAHLLPVRAVCPICQGLVARGDVPVSVAYANPTPVHVNCPHIWHVDGRELPEDRCALLWMG
;
A
#
# COMPACT_ATOMS: atom_id res chain seq x y z
N MET A 1 -1.59 0.41 -24.07
CA MET A 1 -2.51 -0.54 -23.42
C MET A 1 -2.59 -0.11 -21.97
N THR A 2 -3.67 0.55 -21.56
CA THR A 2 -3.88 0.97 -20.17
C THR A 2 -4.05 -0.29 -19.33
N LEU A 3 -3.20 -0.51 -18.32
CA LEU A 3 -3.16 -1.72 -17.47
C LEU A 3 -4.41 -1.92 -16.58
N GLN A 4 -5.48 -1.17 -16.82
CA GLN A 4 -6.82 -1.43 -16.33
C GLN A 4 -7.70 -1.77 -17.54
N GLU A 5 -7.47 -2.91 -18.18
CA GLU A 5 -8.65 -3.70 -18.54
C GLU A 5 -9.34 -3.97 -17.22
N GLN A 6 -10.47 -3.30 -16.99
CA GLN A 6 -11.26 -3.48 -15.79
C GLN A 6 -11.42 -4.97 -15.58
N ARG A 7 -11.02 -5.45 -14.40
CA ARG A 7 -11.29 -6.81 -13.95
C ARG A 7 -12.79 -6.94 -13.78
N ASP A 8 -13.46 -7.18 -14.91
CA ASP A 8 -14.90 -7.31 -15.02
C ASP A 8 -15.30 -8.70 -14.52
N TRP A 9 -15.71 -8.75 -13.25
CA TRP A 9 -16.19 -9.98 -12.64
C TRP A 9 -17.53 -10.40 -13.24
N GLN A 10 -18.31 -9.46 -13.81
CA GLN A 10 -19.58 -9.74 -14.46
C GLN A 10 -19.36 -10.62 -15.69
N ALA A 11 -18.34 -10.33 -16.49
CA ALA A 11 -17.96 -11.18 -17.62
C ALA A 11 -17.59 -12.61 -17.19
N ALA A 12 -16.92 -12.77 -16.04
CA ALA A 12 -16.62 -14.10 -15.48
C ALA A 12 -17.86 -14.87 -14.97
N MET A 13 -18.98 -14.17 -14.80
CA MET A 13 -20.24 -14.69 -14.27
C MET A 13 -21.37 -14.78 -15.32
N GLU A 14 -21.12 -14.43 -16.58
CA GLU A 14 -22.15 -14.39 -17.63
C GLU A 14 -22.85 -15.76 -17.83
N ASP A 15 -22.09 -16.85 -17.76
CA ASP A 15 -22.60 -18.23 -17.87
C ASP A 15 -22.83 -18.91 -16.50
N ALA A 16 -22.93 -18.13 -15.43
CA ALA A 16 -23.09 -18.66 -14.09
C ALA A 16 -24.44 -19.38 -13.92
N SER A 17 -24.42 -20.54 -13.27
CA SER A 17 -25.68 -21.14 -12.80
C SER A 17 -26.28 -20.32 -11.65
N ALA A 18 -27.59 -20.41 -11.42
CA ALA A 18 -28.25 -19.72 -10.31
C ALA A 18 -27.59 -19.98 -8.93
N VAL A 19 -27.03 -21.17 -8.71
CA VAL A 19 -26.27 -21.48 -7.48
C VAL A 19 -24.97 -20.67 -7.39
N MET A 20 -24.28 -20.48 -8.52
CA MET A 20 -23.04 -19.70 -8.56
C MET A 20 -23.32 -18.21 -8.34
N GLU A 21 -24.38 -17.67 -8.94
CA GLU A 21 -24.81 -16.28 -8.74
C GLU A 21 -25.14 -16.02 -7.27
N LEU A 22 -25.97 -16.88 -6.65
CA LEU A 22 -26.32 -16.77 -5.23
C LEU A 22 -25.09 -16.85 -4.32
N VAL A 23 -24.13 -17.71 -4.64
CA VAL A 23 -22.88 -17.82 -3.88
C VAL A 23 -22.01 -16.59 -4.04
N HIS A 24 -21.89 -16.06 -5.27
CA HIS A 24 -21.13 -14.85 -5.53
C HIS A 24 -21.75 -13.65 -4.79
N GLU A 25 -23.07 -13.47 -4.88
CA GLU A 25 -23.78 -12.39 -4.19
C GLU A 25 -23.62 -12.47 -2.67
N ALA A 26 -23.61 -13.68 -2.10
CA ALA A 26 -23.46 -13.87 -0.66
C ALA A 26 -22.03 -13.63 -0.13
N VAL A 27 -21.01 -13.62 -1.00
CA VAL A 27 -19.58 -13.58 -0.60
C VAL A 27 -18.85 -12.36 -1.14
N ARG A 28 -19.32 -11.76 -2.24
CA ARG A 28 -18.70 -10.57 -2.84
C ARG A 28 -18.66 -9.42 -1.84
N GLN A 29 -17.63 -8.60 -1.97
CA GLN A 29 -17.51 -7.37 -1.23
C GLN A 29 -18.33 -6.26 -1.90
N ASP A 30 -18.93 -5.40 -1.09
CA ASP A 30 -19.78 -4.30 -1.53
C ASP A 30 -19.28 -2.92 -1.08
N ASP A 31 -20.15 -1.90 -1.16
CA ASP A 31 -19.82 -0.53 -0.77
C ASP A 31 -19.53 -0.41 0.74
N PHE A 32 -20.16 -1.24 1.58
CA PHE A 32 -19.89 -1.26 3.02
C PHE A 32 -18.48 -1.79 3.29
N ASP A 33 -18.08 -2.88 2.62
CA ASP A 33 -16.71 -3.40 2.71
C ASP A 33 -15.69 -2.39 2.17
N THR A 34 -16.01 -1.71 1.07
CA THR A 34 -15.16 -0.66 0.49
C THR A 34 -14.90 0.45 1.50
N ALA A 35 -15.93 0.95 2.18
CA ALA A 35 -15.81 1.99 3.19
C ALA A 35 -14.99 1.52 4.41
N ALA A 36 -15.18 0.27 4.86
CA ALA A 36 -14.43 -0.31 5.96
C ALA A 36 -12.93 -0.45 5.62
N ILE A 37 -12.61 -0.92 4.42
CA ILE A 37 -11.23 -1.03 3.92
C ILE A 37 -10.61 0.36 3.80
N GLN A 38 -11.32 1.34 3.23
CA GLN A 38 -10.86 2.73 3.12
C GLN A 38 -10.47 3.29 4.50
N ALA A 39 -11.35 3.18 5.50
CA ALA A 39 -11.07 3.70 6.84
C ALA A 39 -9.83 3.06 7.47
N GLY A 40 -9.64 1.74 7.26
CA GLY A 40 -8.43 1.05 7.71
C GLY A 40 -7.16 1.53 7.01
N LEU A 41 -7.22 1.73 5.68
CA LEU A 41 -6.09 2.24 4.89
C LEU A 41 -5.73 3.68 5.24
N GLU A 42 -6.72 4.54 5.48
CA GLU A 42 -6.52 5.93 5.90
C GLU A 42 -5.81 5.97 7.26
N GLN A 43 -6.32 5.24 8.24
CA GLN A 43 -5.74 5.17 9.58
C GLN A 43 -4.30 4.66 9.53
N ALA A 44 -4.05 3.57 8.81
CA ALA A 44 -2.72 2.99 8.66
C ALA A 44 -1.76 3.96 7.96
N SER A 45 -2.19 4.58 6.85
CA SER A 45 -1.37 5.54 6.10
C SER A 45 -0.99 6.73 6.96
N ARG A 46 -1.93 7.31 7.71
CA ARG A 46 -1.67 8.43 8.62
C ARG A 46 -0.68 8.04 9.72
N SER A 47 -0.81 6.85 10.29
CA SER A 47 0.12 6.35 11.31
C SER A 47 1.53 6.24 10.74
N PHE A 48 1.72 5.52 9.63
CA PHE A 48 3.03 5.34 9.01
C PHE A 48 3.65 6.66 8.55
N TYR A 49 2.82 7.59 8.09
CA TYR A 49 3.26 8.93 7.72
C TYR A 49 3.83 9.69 8.92
N ASN A 50 3.11 9.74 10.05
CA ASN A 50 3.56 10.39 11.28
C ASN A 50 4.81 9.73 11.88
N ASP A 51 4.86 8.40 11.87
CA ASP A 51 6.02 7.64 12.34
C ASP A 51 7.26 7.98 11.51
N GLU A 52 7.11 8.07 10.18
CA GLU A 52 8.21 8.41 9.30
C GLU A 52 8.69 9.85 9.49
N LEU A 53 7.79 10.82 9.69
CA LEU A 53 8.19 12.18 10.04
C LEU A 53 9.02 12.23 11.33
N THR A 54 8.64 11.43 12.33
CA THR A 54 9.38 11.28 13.59
C THR A 54 10.79 10.70 13.33
N LEU A 55 10.88 9.64 12.53
CA LEU A 55 12.15 9.02 12.15
C LEU A 55 13.05 9.99 11.38
N MET A 56 12.47 10.77 10.46
CA MET A 56 13.20 11.77 9.68
C MET A 56 13.74 12.89 10.57
N ALA A 57 12.99 13.37 11.56
CA ALA A 57 13.50 14.36 12.50
C ALA A 57 14.66 13.81 13.35
N ALA A 58 14.55 12.57 13.85
CA ALA A 58 15.62 11.91 14.58
C ALA A 58 16.89 11.73 13.71
N ALA A 59 16.73 11.38 12.43
CA ALA A 59 17.83 11.28 11.47
C ALA A 59 18.57 12.62 11.22
N HIS A 60 18.00 13.74 11.65
CA HIS A 60 18.60 15.07 11.62
C HIS A 60 19.02 15.58 13.00
N GLY A 61 19.15 14.69 14.00
CA GLY A 61 19.58 15.03 15.37
C GLY A 61 18.50 15.74 16.20
N CYS A 62 17.25 15.73 15.76
CA CYS A 62 16.14 16.38 16.45
C CYS A 62 15.30 15.38 17.25
N ASP A 63 15.99 14.59 18.09
CA ASP A 63 15.36 13.61 18.98
C ASP A 63 14.32 14.29 19.88
N GLY A 64 13.09 13.77 19.87
CA GLY A 64 11.95 14.31 20.65
C GLY A 64 10.95 15.14 19.85
N ARG A 65 11.21 15.42 18.57
CA ARG A 65 10.17 15.90 17.64
C ARG A 65 9.27 14.74 17.24
N HIS A 66 7.96 14.97 17.23
CA HIS A 66 6.96 13.97 16.86
C HIS A 66 6.21 14.42 15.62
N GLY A 67 6.09 13.52 14.65
CA GLY A 67 5.27 13.71 13.47
C GLY A 67 3.80 13.76 13.83
N GLN A 68 3.12 14.81 13.38
CA GLN A 68 1.68 14.97 13.53
C GLN A 68 1.16 15.68 12.28
N LEU A 69 0.53 14.91 11.40
CA LEU A 69 -0.14 15.44 10.23
C LEU A 69 -1.31 16.35 10.64
N GLU A 70 -1.16 17.65 10.37
CA GLU A 70 -2.14 18.71 10.57
C GLU A 70 -2.49 19.42 9.25
N ASP A 71 -1.66 19.31 8.21
CA ASP A 71 -1.92 19.84 6.88
C ASP A 71 -3.12 19.14 6.22
N GLY A 72 -4.24 19.86 6.14
CA GLY A 72 -5.49 19.35 5.56
C GLY A 72 -5.42 19.00 4.08
N GLY A 73 -4.46 19.56 3.32
CA GLY A 73 -4.24 19.19 1.92
C GLY A 73 -3.62 17.79 1.81
N ILE A 74 -2.60 17.52 2.62
CA ILE A 74 -1.96 16.19 2.66
C ILE A 74 -2.92 15.13 3.20
N GLN A 75 -3.75 15.47 4.19
CA GLN A 75 -4.79 14.58 4.68
C GLN A 75 -5.80 14.24 3.56
N ALA A 76 -6.31 15.24 2.84
CA ALA A 76 -7.23 14.99 1.72
C ALA A 76 -6.61 14.11 0.62
N ASP A 77 -5.31 14.27 0.36
CA ASP A 77 -4.59 13.41 -0.59
C ASP A 77 -4.41 11.98 -0.07
N ILE A 78 -4.28 11.76 1.25
CA ILE A 78 -4.26 10.42 1.86
C ILE A 78 -5.64 9.77 1.74
N ASP A 79 -6.70 10.53 2.05
CA ASP A 79 -8.08 10.05 2.00
C ASP A 79 -8.47 9.62 0.58
N ALA A 80 -8.13 10.45 -0.42
CA ALA A 80 -8.40 10.15 -1.82
C ALA A 80 -7.64 8.91 -2.31
N GLU A 81 -6.38 8.76 -1.89
CA GLU A 81 -5.59 7.57 -2.22
C GLU A 81 -6.16 6.30 -1.54
N ALA A 82 -6.52 6.38 -0.27
CA ALA A 82 -7.14 5.27 0.46
C ALA A 82 -8.47 4.83 -0.19
N ALA A 83 -9.29 5.77 -0.65
CA ALA A 83 -10.55 5.48 -1.35
C ALA A 83 -10.30 4.75 -2.69
N ALA A 84 -9.31 5.20 -3.46
CA ALA A 84 -8.93 4.57 -4.73
C ALA A 84 -8.37 3.15 -4.52
N ASP A 85 -7.49 2.98 -3.53
CA ASP A 85 -6.91 1.68 -3.20
C ASP A 85 -7.98 0.71 -2.67
N ALA A 86 -8.91 1.16 -1.81
CA ALA A 86 -10.02 0.34 -1.31
C ALA A 86 -10.91 -0.18 -2.45
N THR A 87 -11.29 0.72 -3.37
CA THR A 87 -12.07 0.36 -4.57
C THR A 87 -11.34 -0.69 -5.41
N SER A 88 -10.02 -0.52 -5.61
CA SER A 88 -9.18 -1.45 -6.36
C SER A 88 -9.08 -2.83 -5.70
N ILE A 89 -8.97 -2.86 -4.36
CA ILE A 89 -8.92 -4.08 -3.56
C ILE A 89 -10.22 -4.88 -3.69
N VAL A 90 -11.38 -4.21 -3.52
CA VAL A 90 -12.70 -4.84 -3.63
C VAL A 90 -12.95 -5.36 -5.03
N ASN A 91 -12.66 -4.57 -6.07
CA ASN A 91 -12.78 -5.02 -7.47
C ASN A 91 -11.92 -6.25 -7.75
N THR A 92 -10.68 -6.27 -7.24
CA THR A 92 -9.79 -7.42 -7.37
C THR A 92 -10.33 -8.63 -6.61
N PHE A 93 -10.85 -8.45 -5.39
CA PHE A 93 -11.44 -9.53 -4.62
C PHE A 93 -12.63 -10.16 -5.34
N ASN A 94 -13.57 -9.35 -5.82
CA ASN A 94 -14.77 -9.82 -6.51
C ASN A 94 -14.43 -10.57 -7.81
N TYR A 95 -13.44 -10.08 -8.56
CA TYR A 95 -12.94 -10.80 -9.72
C TYR A 95 -12.30 -12.14 -9.36
N ASP A 96 -11.40 -12.16 -8.38
CA ASP A 96 -10.75 -13.41 -7.94
C ASP A 96 -11.80 -14.41 -7.42
N LEU A 97 -12.85 -13.94 -6.74
CA LEU A 97 -13.98 -14.73 -6.26
C LEU A 97 -14.76 -15.36 -7.41
N ALA A 98 -15.14 -14.58 -8.43
CA ALA A 98 -15.84 -15.09 -9.61
C ALA A 98 -15.02 -16.19 -10.31
N VAL A 99 -13.71 -15.99 -10.47
CA VAL A 99 -12.80 -16.99 -11.04
C VAL A 99 -12.76 -18.26 -10.17
N ALA A 100 -12.68 -18.12 -8.84
CA ALA A 100 -12.69 -19.26 -7.93
C ALA A 100 -14.01 -20.06 -8.00
N ILE A 101 -15.15 -19.38 -8.10
CA ILE A 101 -16.47 -20.01 -8.27
C ILE A 101 -16.53 -20.78 -9.60
N ALA A 102 -16.09 -20.18 -10.70
CA ALA A 102 -16.04 -20.83 -12.00
C ALA A 102 -15.14 -22.08 -11.98
N HIS A 103 -13.99 -22.00 -11.31
CA HIS A 103 -13.08 -23.12 -11.14
C HIS A 103 -13.71 -24.29 -10.37
N ILE A 104 -14.38 -24.02 -9.25
CA ILE A 104 -15.13 -25.06 -8.49
C ILE A 104 -16.16 -25.75 -9.38
N ARG A 105 -16.86 -25.00 -10.24
CA ARG A 105 -17.87 -25.57 -11.15
C ARG A 105 -17.27 -26.51 -12.19
N GLN A 106 -16.07 -26.19 -12.69
CA GLN A 106 -15.36 -27.01 -13.66
C GLN A 106 -14.92 -28.34 -13.02
N GLU A 107 -14.36 -28.31 -11.81
CA GLU A 107 -13.92 -29.51 -11.09
C GLU A 107 -15.09 -30.34 -10.54
N HIS A 108 -16.15 -29.66 -10.10
CA HIS A 108 -17.31 -30.26 -9.45
C HIS A 108 -18.62 -29.76 -10.08
N PRO A 109 -19.02 -30.31 -11.24
CA PRO A 109 -20.20 -29.84 -11.97
C PRO A 109 -21.53 -29.88 -11.24
N ARG A 110 -21.64 -30.71 -10.20
CA ARG A 110 -22.84 -30.89 -9.38
C ARG A 110 -22.67 -30.34 -7.96
N ALA A 111 -21.68 -29.46 -7.74
CA ALA A 111 -21.45 -28.82 -6.46
C ALA A 111 -22.72 -28.08 -6.00
N ASN A 112 -23.12 -28.34 -4.76
CA ASN A 112 -24.19 -27.61 -4.09
C ASN A 112 -23.62 -26.46 -3.26
N ARG A 113 -24.51 -25.62 -2.70
CA ARG A 113 -24.11 -24.44 -1.88
C ARG A 113 -23.13 -24.76 -0.74
N TYR A 114 -23.27 -25.92 -0.08
CA TYR A 114 -22.41 -26.30 1.04
C TYR A 114 -20.99 -26.60 0.57
N HIS A 115 -20.86 -27.20 -0.61
CA HIS A 115 -19.56 -27.45 -1.21
C HIS A 115 -18.84 -26.13 -1.54
N TYR A 116 -19.54 -25.18 -2.16
CA TYR A 116 -19.00 -23.83 -2.43
C TYR A 116 -18.58 -23.13 -1.15
N ALA A 117 -19.45 -23.05 -0.15
CA ALA A 117 -19.15 -22.35 1.10
C ALA A 117 -17.87 -22.89 1.78
N ARG A 118 -17.73 -24.23 1.86
CA ARG A 118 -16.53 -24.85 2.44
C ARG A 118 -15.26 -24.53 1.63
N TYR A 119 -15.34 -24.64 0.30
CA TYR A 119 -14.17 -24.38 -0.55
C TYR A 119 -13.77 -22.90 -0.53
N LEU A 120 -14.75 -22.00 -0.65
CA LEU A 120 -14.53 -20.55 -0.68
C LEU A 120 -14.02 -20.03 0.67
N SER A 121 -14.45 -20.60 1.80
CA SER A 121 -13.85 -20.27 3.11
C SER A 121 -12.35 -20.52 3.12
N ALA A 122 -11.94 -21.73 2.71
CA ALA A 122 -10.52 -22.09 2.68
C ALA A 122 -9.73 -21.30 1.62
N TRP A 123 -10.35 -20.98 0.49
CA TRP A 123 -9.75 -20.10 -0.52
C TRP A 123 -9.54 -18.68 0.02
N ASN A 124 -10.54 -18.13 0.69
CA ASN A 124 -10.48 -16.77 1.24
C ASN A 124 -9.39 -16.66 2.30
N GLU A 125 -9.29 -17.63 3.21
CA GLU A 125 -8.22 -17.68 4.23
C GLU A 125 -6.82 -17.66 3.60
N ARG A 126 -6.60 -18.48 2.57
CA ARG A 126 -5.30 -18.50 1.84
C ARG A 126 -5.05 -17.19 1.11
N ARG A 127 -6.09 -16.60 0.51
CA ARG A 127 -5.99 -15.32 -0.19
C ARG A 127 -5.61 -14.21 0.78
N ALA A 128 -6.32 -14.09 1.91
CA ALA A 128 -6.06 -13.10 2.95
C ALA A 128 -4.62 -13.19 3.48
N ALA A 129 -4.16 -14.40 3.82
CA ALA A 129 -2.80 -14.63 4.32
C ALA A 129 -1.70 -14.09 3.39
N TRP A 130 -1.94 -14.07 2.08
CA TRP A 130 -1.01 -13.50 1.10
C TRP A 130 -1.30 -12.03 0.79
N LYS A 131 -2.55 -11.65 0.52
CA LYS A 131 -2.95 -10.33 0.02
C LYS A 131 -2.86 -9.25 1.09
N ASP A 132 -3.18 -9.57 2.33
CA ASP A 132 -3.18 -8.58 3.41
C ASP A 132 -1.77 -8.04 3.65
N GLY A 133 -0.75 -8.91 3.57
CA GLY A 133 0.65 -8.50 3.63
C GLY A 133 1.07 -7.61 2.46
N GLN A 134 0.57 -7.87 1.25
CA GLN A 134 0.82 -7.02 0.08
C GLN A 134 0.22 -5.63 0.25
N ILE A 135 -1.03 -5.56 0.72
CA ILE A 135 -1.73 -4.31 0.99
C ILE A 135 -0.97 -3.51 2.05
N ALA A 136 -0.67 -4.14 3.21
CA ALA A 136 0.05 -3.49 4.29
C ALA A 136 1.42 -2.93 3.85
N THR A 137 2.21 -3.73 3.13
CA THR A 137 3.54 -3.31 2.62
C THR A 137 3.41 -2.12 1.67
N MET A 138 2.41 -2.12 0.79
CA MET A 138 2.19 -1.01 -0.13
C MET A 138 1.72 0.24 0.58
N THR A 139 0.74 0.13 1.46
CA THR A 139 0.23 1.25 2.27
C THR A 139 1.35 1.90 3.07
N GLU A 140 2.15 1.10 3.77
CA GLU A 140 3.32 1.57 4.52
C GLU A 140 4.32 2.26 3.61
N GLY A 141 4.76 1.60 2.53
CA GLY A 141 5.79 2.14 1.65
C GLY A 141 5.39 3.47 1.03
N LYS A 142 4.15 3.60 0.56
CA LYS A 142 3.66 4.85 -0.03
C LYS A 142 3.56 5.97 1.00
N ALA A 143 3.01 5.69 2.19
CA ALA A 143 2.85 6.68 3.25
C ALA A 143 4.20 7.20 3.74
N ARG A 144 5.15 6.30 4.01
CA ARG A 144 6.51 6.69 4.41
C ARG A 144 7.22 7.49 3.32
N ASN A 145 7.14 7.06 2.07
CA ASN A 145 7.79 7.81 0.99
C ASN A 145 7.24 9.23 0.83
N ARG A 146 5.91 9.39 0.93
CA ARG A 146 5.28 10.70 0.93
C ARG A 146 5.79 11.56 2.09
N ALA A 147 5.83 11.00 3.31
CA ALA A 147 6.34 11.70 4.50
C ALA A 147 7.79 12.15 4.32
N GLN A 148 8.67 11.30 3.78
CA GLN A 148 10.06 11.67 3.48
C GLN A 148 10.13 12.81 2.46
N ALA A 149 9.39 12.71 1.36
CA ALA A 149 9.37 13.71 0.31
C ALA A 149 8.87 15.07 0.84
N ASP A 150 7.81 15.06 1.65
CA ASP A 150 7.23 16.25 2.25
C ASP A 150 8.14 16.85 3.31
N PHE A 151 8.71 16.04 4.21
CA PHE A 151 9.63 16.50 5.24
C PHE A 151 10.86 17.20 4.63
N LEU A 152 11.52 16.55 3.67
CA LEU A 152 12.71 17.09 3.01
C LEU A 152 12.38 18.38 2.23
N ARG A 153 11.22 18.40 1.55
CA ARG A 153 10.77 19.57 0.77
C ARG A 153 10.40 20.75 1.66
N ARG A 154 9.62 20.54 2.72
CA ARG A 154 9.07 21.59 3.59
C ARG A 154 10.13 22.18 4.52
N ASN A 155 11.16 21.41 4.87
CA ASN A 155 12.26 21.86 5.72
C ASN A 155 13.51 22.33 4.94
N ASP A 156 13.48 22.25 3.61
CA ASP A 156 14.60 22.51 2.70
C ASP A 156 15.88 21.72 3.07
N LEU A 157 15.70 20.42 3.35
CA LEU A 157 16.78 19.51 3.75
C LEU A 157 17.14 18.65 2.55
N ARG A 158 18.13 19.10 1.77
CA ARG A 158 18.63 18.37 0.58
C ARG A 158 20.03 17.80 0.76
N ASP A 159 20.70 18.20 1.84
CA ASP A 159 22.03 17.73 2.20
C ASP A 159 21.95 16.41 2.98
N GLY A 160 22.96 15.57 2.79
CA GLY A 160 23.08 14.29 3.48
C GLY A 160 23.19 13.13 2.50
N LYS A 161 23.10 11.92 3.04
CA LYS A 161 23.13 10.68 2.29
C LYS A 161 21.84 9.93 2.48
N ALA A 162 21.54 9.05 1.55
CA ALA A 162 20.48 8.09 1.66
C ALA A 162 20.97 6.76 1.10
N HIS A 163 20.47 5.67 1.64
CA HIS A 163 20.74 4.32 1.14
C HIS A 163 19.46 3.49 1.19
N LEU A 164 19.34 2.53 0.27
CA LEU A 164 18.10 1.78 0.11
C LEU A 164 18.11 0.50 0.96
N LEU A 165 17.11 0.33 1.81
CA LEU A 165 16.93 -0.87 2.64
C LEU A 165 15.60 -1.57 2.31
N PRO A 166 15.52 -2.90 2.40
CA PRO A 166 16.63 -3.82 2.65
C PRO A 166 17.56 -3.95 1.44
N VAL A 167 18.86 -4.23 1.64
CA VAL A 167 19.82 -4.35 0.53
C VAL A 167 19.55 -5.53 -0.41
N ARG A 168 18.71 -6.50 -0.03
CA ARG A 168 18.31 -7.59 -0.93
C ARG A 168 17.31 -7.06 -1.96
N ALA A 169 17.69 -7.09 -3.24
CA ALA A 169 16.85 -6.65 -4.35
C ALA A 169 16.70 -7.72 -5.43
N VAL A 170 15.46 -7.92 -5.91
CA VAL A 170 15.13 -8.86 -7.00
C VAL A 170 14.74 -8.14 -8.29
N CYS A 171 14.22 -6.92 -8.18
CA CYS A 171 13.80 -6.12 -9.33
C CYS A 171 15.02 -5.38 -9.94
N PRO A 172 15.19 -5.29 -11.27
CA PRO A 172 16.36 -4.65 -11.87
C PRO A 172 16.56 -3.19 -11.46
N ILE A 173 15.48 -2.43 -11.27
CA ILE A 173 15.54 -1.04 -10.81
C ILE A 173 16.09 -1.00 -9.37
N CYS A 174 15.54 -1.82 -8.48
CA CYS A 174 15.93 -1.94 -7.09
C CYS A 174 17.38 -2.42 -6.95
N GLN A 175 17.80 -3.38 -7.77
CA GLN A 175 19.19 -3.84 -7.83
C GLN A 175 20.12 -2.71 -8.24
N GLY A 176 19.73 -1.92 -9.24
CA GLY A 176 20.47 -0.74 -9.67
C GLY A 176 20.56 0.34 -8.58
N LEU A 177 19.50 0.56 -7.80
CA LEU A 177 19.49 1.53 -6.70
C LEU A 177 20.34 1.03 -5.51
N VAL A 178 20.18 -0.23 -5.10
CA VAL A 178 21.00 -0.85 -4.03
C VAL A 178 22.48 -0.84 -4.38
N ALA A 179 22.83 -1.20 -5.63
CA ALA A 179 24.23 -1.28 -6.05
C ALA A 179 24.98 0.07 -6.00
N ARG A 180 24.25 1.19 -5.92
CA ARG A 180 24.84 2.53 -5.74
C ARG A 180 25.34 2.77 -4.32
N GLY A 181 24.87 2.00 -3.33
CA GLY A 181 25.20 2.23 -1.92
C GLY A 181 24.65 3.58 -1.43
N ASP A 182 25.48 4.34 -0.72
CA ASP A 182 25.16 5.70 -0.31
C ASP A 182 25.01 6.62 -1.54
N VAL A 183 23.86 7.27 -1.66
CA VAL A 183 23.60 8.30 -2.66
C VAL A 183 23.25 9.62 -1.97
N PRO A 184 23.43 10.78 -2.63
CA PRO A 184 22.88 12.03 -2.13
C PRO A 184 21.35 11.94 -1.95
N VAL A 185 20.79 12.64 -0.95
CA VAL A 185 19.34 12.69 -0.68
C VAL A 185 18.53 13.10 -1.93
N SER A 186 19.09 13.96 -2.78
CA SER A 186 18.46 14.35 -4.05
C SER A 186 18.22 13.17 -5.01
N VAL A 187 19.05 12.13 -4.95
CA VAL A 187 18.85 10.90 -5.73
C VAL A 187 17.69 10.08 -5.15
N ALA A 188 17.60 9.96 -3.82
CA ALA A 188 16.47 9.30 -3.17
C ALA A 188 15.14 9.99 -3.50
N TYR A 189 15.12 11.33 -3.44
CA TYR A 189 13.96 12.14 -3.82
C TYR A 189 13.53 11.95 -5.28
N ALA A 190 14.49 11.82 -6.20
CA ALA A 190 14.21 11.58 -7.62
C ALA A 190 13.81 10.14 -7.95
N ASN A 191 13.95 9.20 -7.00
CA ASN A 191 13.68 7.78 -7.20
C ASN A 191 12.81 7.25 -6.04
N PRO A 192 11.56 7.72 -5.90
CA PRO A 192 10.70 7.33 -4.79
C PRO A 192 10.43 5.82 -4.79
N THR A 193 10.20 5.28 -3.59
CA THR A 193 9.75 3.90 -3.36
C THR A 193 8.35 3.88 -2.78
N PRO A 194 7.58 2.78 -2.86
CA PRO A 194 7.86 1.54 -3.57
C PRO A 194 7.89 1.74 -5.10
N VAL A 195 8.86 1.13 -5.78
CA VAL A 195 9.01 1.24 -7.25
C VAL A 195 7.92 0.46 -8.01
N HIS A 196 7.38 -0.58 -7.38
CA HIS A 196 6.34 -1.44 -7.92
C HIS A 196 5.57 -2.09 -6.78
N VAL A 197 4.47 -2.77 -7.10
CA VAL A 197 3.70 -3.54 -6.13
C VAL A 197 4.61 -4.55 -5.41
N ASN A 198 4.53 -4.60 -4.07
CA ASN A 198 5.37 -5.45 -3.19
C ASN A 198 6.87 -5.09 -3.17
N CYS A 199 7.28 -3.90 -3.59
CA CYS A 199 8.64 -3.45 -3.37
C CYS A 199 8.82 -3.16 -1.85
N PRO A 200 9.64 -3.92 -1.11
CA PRO A 200 9.82 -3.71 0.33
C PRO A 200 10.82 -2.59 0.63
N HIS A 201 11.33 -1.93 -0.42
CA HIS A 201 12.44 -1.01 -0.31
C HIS A 201 11.98 0.37 0.16
N ILE A 202 12.73 0.93 1.10
CA ILE A 202 12.60 2.29 1.59
C ILE A 202 13.96 2.97 1.61
N TRP A 203 13.98 4.27 1.33
CA TRP A 203 15.18 5.07 1.55
C TRP A 203 15.37 5.28 3.04
N HIS A 204 16.53 4.91 3.57
CA HIS A 204 16.98 5.38 4.85
C HIS A 204 17.79 6.66 4.62
N VAL A 205 17.46 7.75 5.31
CA VAL A 205 18.13 9.04 5.15
C VAL A 205 19.06 9.26 6.32
N ASP A 206 20.34 9.43 6.04
CA ASP A 206 21.36 9.86 6.98
C ASP A 206 21.54 11.38 6.81
N GLY A 207 20.70 12.10 7.54
CA GLY A 207 20.60 13.54 7.48
C GLY A 207 21.81 14.25 8.10
N ARG A 208 22.06 15.49 7.67
CA ARG A 208 22.93 16.38 8.44
C ARG A 208 22.25 16.76 9.75
N GLU A 209 22.96 16.65 10.87
CA GLU A 209 22.48 17.13 12.17
C GLU A 209 22.16 18.64 12.13
N LEU A 210 21.01 18.97 12.69
CA LEU A 210 20.53 20.34 12.80
C LEU A 210 20.83 20.90 14.20
N PRO A 211 21.17 22.20 14.31
CA PRO A 211 21.19 22.89 15.58
C PRO A 211 19.84 22.81 16.32
N GLU A 212 19.86 22.80 17.65
CA GLU A 212 18.66 22.64 18.50
C GLU A 212 17.58 23.70 18.22
N ASP A 213 17.98 24.94 17.98
CA ASP A 213 17.06 26.04 17.63
C ASP A 213 16.36 25.81 16.29
N ARG A 214 17.01 25.11 15.35
CA ARG A 214 16.40 24.68 14.09
C ARG A 214 15.47 23.49 14.27
N CYS A 215 15.73 22.59 15.21
CA CYS A 215 14.85 21.45 15.49
C CYS A 215 13.45 21.89 15.92
N ALA A 216 13.34 22.98 16.70
CA ALA A 216 12.06 23.54 17.10
C ALA A 216 11.23 24.10 15.93
N LEU A 217 11.89 24.47 14.83
CA LEU A 217 11.30 25.06 13.63
C LEU A 217 11.01 24.03 12.52
N LEU A 218 11.28 22.75 12.76
CA LEU A 218 10.96 21.71 11.79
C LEU A 218 9.45 21.62 11.58
N TRP A 219 9.05 21.62 10.32
CA TRP A 219 7.74 21.18 9.90
C TRP A 219 7.61 19.68 10.15
N MET A 220 6.57 19.30 10.89
CA MET A 220 6.33 17.94 11.38
C MET A 220 4.97 17.38 10.95
N GLY A 221 4.39 17.92 9.87
CA GLY A 221 3.06 17.55 9.39
C GLY A 221 2.06 18.68 9.50
#